data_AF-A0A7S1NP92-F1
#
_entry.id   AF-A0A7S1NP92-F1
#
_cell.length_a   1.000
_cell.length_b   1.000
_cell.length_c   1.000
_cell.angle_alpha   90.00
_cell.angle_beta   90.00
_cell.angle_gamma   90.00
#
_symmetry.space_group_name_H-M   'P 1'
#
loop_
_entity.id
_entity.type
_entity.pdbx_description
1 polymer ?
#
loop_
_entity_poly.entity_id
_entity_poly.type
_entity_poly.pdbx_seq_one_letter_code
_entity_poly.pdbx_strand_id
1 'polypeptide(L)'
;MVFFITFSSIFREGVETVFMLLFVNSDPAGLAIGGIVGIVCGIVFGIMVLLVGRYFLVDISTFFHLTTIFILFIAAGLARYFIHEFEELGEVRAKTTNDPIILRPLYDLTASWGPGWSQNSGWGAIAKALVGYTHKPTMLEGLCWLGYWELIIMVMLLRYKRGTLFSKYVAGREESSSSVGSGREE
;
A
#
# COMPACT_ATOMS: atom_id res chain seq x y z
N MET A 1 -22.40 -0.78 15.23
CA MET A 1 -20.96 -0.93 14.95
C MET A 1 -20.71 -1.53 13.56
N VAL A 2 -21.37 -2.64 13.19
CA VAL A 2 -21.26 -3.25 11.84
C VAL A 2 -21.65 -2.30 10.71
N PHE A 3 -22.70 -1.48 10.89
CA PHE A 3 -23.12 -0.48 9.88
C PHE A 3 -21.97 0.42 9.40
N PHE A 4 -21.20 1.01 10.32
CA PHE A 4 -20.10 1.92 9.97
C PHE A 4 -18.93 1.21 9.27
N ILE A 5 -18.59 0.00 9.71
CA ILE A 5 -17.52 -0.80 9.13
C ILE A 5 -17.87 -1.17 7.69
N THR A 6 -19.10 -1.65 7.47
CA THR A 6 -19.58 -2.02 6.14
C THR A 6 -19.74 -0.79 5.25
N PHE A 7 -20.33 0.30 5.76
CA PHE A 7 -20.49 1.55 5.00
C PHE A 7 -19.14 2.12 4.55
N SER A 8 -18.16 2.23 5.45
CA SER A 8 -16.83 2.74 5.13
C SER A 8 -16.11 1.87 4.10
N SER A 9 -16.27 0.54 4.17
CA SER A 9 -15.65 -0.38 3.21
C SER A 9 -16.24 -0.24 1.82
N ILE A 10 -17.58 -0.17 1.71
CA ILE A 10 -18.27 0.01 0.42
C ILE A 10 -17.95 1.40 -0.16
N PHE A 11 -17.96 2.43 0.68
CA PHE A 11 -17.66 3.80 0.27
C PHE A 11 -16.25 3.92 -0.29
N ARG A 12 -15.22 3.37 0.39
CA ARG A 12 -13.83 3.39 -0.11
C ARG A 12 -13.74 2.78 -1.52
N GLU A 13 -14.24 1.57 -1.70
CA GLU A 13 -14.13 0.87 -2.99
C GLU A 13 -14.95 1.54 -4.09
N GLY A 14 -16.12 2.08 -3.75
CA GLY A 14 -16.93 2.86 -4.68
C GLY A 14 -16.21 4.12 -5.15
N VAL A 15 -15.61 4.87 -4.21
CA VAL A 15 -14.87 6.12 -4.49
C VAL A 15 -13.63 5.84 -5.35
N GLU A 16 -12.86 4.80 -5.02
CA GLU A 16 -11.69 4.39 -5.81
C GLU A 16 -12.06 4.02 -7.25
N THR A 17 -13.16 3.27 -7.44
CA THR A 17 -13.65 2.89 -8.78
C THR A 17 -14.07 4.11 -9.61
N VAL A 18 -14.82 5.03 -9.00
CA VAL A 18 -15.27 6.26 -9.68
C VAL A 18 -14.08 7.11 -10.09
N PHE A 19 -13.11 7.32 -9.20
CA PHE A 19 -11.91 8.08 -9.54
C PHE A 19 -11.07 7.41 -10.63
N MET A 20 -10.90 6.09 -10.57
CA MET A 20 -10.18 5.35 -11.59
C MET A 20 -10.80 5.47 -12.98
N LEU A 21 -12.14 5.53 -13.07
CA LEU A 21 -12.85 5.75 -14.33
C LEU A 21 -12.86 7.22 -14.77
N LEU A 22 -12.98 8.16 -13.83
CA LEU A 22 -13.07 9.59 -14.11
C LEU A 22 -11.77 10.16 -14.69
N PHE A 23 -10.62 9.72 -14.17
CA PHE A 23 -9.32 10.24 -14.58
C PHE A 23 -8.70 9.50 -15.77
N VAL A 24 -9.40 8.50 -16.32
CA VAL A 24 -8.95 7.77 -17.50
C VAL A 24 -9.34 8.57 -18.75
N ASN A 25 -8.36 9.22 -19.38
CA ASN A 25 -8.54 9.92 -20.66
C ASN A 25 -8.14 8.99 -21.81
N SER A 26 -8.94 7.93 -22.00
CA SER A 26 -8.70 6.89 -23.02
C SER A 26 -9.91 6.72 -23.93
N ASP A 27 -9.65 6.34 -25.18
CA ASP A 27 -10.69 5.91 -26.13
C ASP A 27 -11.56 4.80 -25.50
N PRO A 28 -12.91 4.81 -25.64
CA PRO A 28 -13.78 3.83 -24.98
C PRO A 28 -13.40 2.37 -25.27
N ALA A 29 -12.88 2.08 -26.47
CA ALA A 29 -12.37 0.76 -26.83
C ALA A 29 -11.11 0.38 -26.02
N GLY A 30 -10.18 1.31 -25.86
CA GLY A 30 -8.97 1.12 -25.05
C GLY A 30 -9.29 0.90 -23.57
N LEU A 31 -10.29 1.60 -23.04
CA LEU A 31 -10.77 1.40 -21.66
C LEU A 31 -11.36 0.01 -21.45
N ALA A 32 -12.21 -0.45 -22.38
CA ALA A 32 -12.81 -1.78 -22.29
C ALA A 32 -11.74 -2.90 -22.35
N ILE A 33 -10.77 -2.77 -23.25
CA ILE A 33 -9.65 -3.73 -23.36
C ILE A 33 -8.81 -3.71 -22.08
N GLY A 34 -8.44 -2.54 -21.58
CA GLY A 34 -7.68 -2.39 -20.34
C GLY A 34 -8.40 -3.00 -19.13
N GLY A 35 -9.72 -2.78 -19.03
CA GLY A 35 -10.56 -3.38 -17.99
C GLY A 35 -10.59 -4.90 -18.05
N ILE A 36 -10.78 -5.49 -19.25
CA ILE A 36 -10.76 -6.95 -19.43
C ILE A 36 -9.40 -7.52 -19.07
N VAL A 37 -8.31 -6.90 -19.55
CA VAL A 37 -6.94 -7.32 -19.23
C VAL A 37 -6.70 -7.25 -17.72
N GLY A 38 -7.13 -6.17 -17.07
CA GLY A 38 -7.05 -6.01 -15.62
C GLY A 38 -7.79 -7.11 -14.86
N ILE A 39 -9.02 -7.44 -15.27
CA ILE A 39 -9.81 -8.53 -14.68
C ILE A 39 -9.09 -9.87 -14.83
N VAL A 40 -8.60 -10.19 -16.04
CA VAL A 40 -7.87 -11.44 -16.30
C VAL A 40 -6.60 -11.51 -15.45
N CYS A 41 -5.80 -10.44 -15.42
CA CYS A 41 -4.62 -10.36 -14.57
C CYS A 41 -4.97 -10.51 -13.08
N GLY A 42 -6.06 -9.90 -12.62
CA GLY A 42 -6.55 -10.01 -11.24
C GLY A 42 -6.98 -11.42 -10.87
N ILE A 43 -7.68 -12.12 -11.77
CA ILE A 43 -8.06 -13.54 -11.56
C ILE A 43 -6.81 -14.42 -11.49
N VAL A 44 -5.87 -14.26 -12.43
CA VAL A 44 -4.62 -15.02 -12.45
C VAL A 44 -3.81 -14.76 -11.18
N PHE A 45 -3.70 -13.50 -10.76
CA PHE A 45 -3.01 -13.13 -9.53
C PHE A 45 -3.71 -13.69 -8.28
N GLY A 46 -5.05 -13.63 -8.22
CA GLY A 46 -5.83 -14.22 -7.13
C GLY A 46 -5.62 -15.72 -7.02
N ILE A 47 -5.66 -16.45 -8.15
CA ILE A 47 -5.36 -17.89 -8.19
C ILE A 47 -3.92 -18.15 -7.74
N MET A 48 -2.95 -17.35 -8.19
CA MET A 48 -1.56 -17.47 -7.78
C MET A 48 -1.41 -17.29 -6.26
N VAL A 49 -2.07 -16.29 -5.68
CA VAL A 49 -2.08 -16.06 -4.22
C VAL A 49 -2.73 -17.22 -3.47
N LEU A 50 -3.82 -17.80 -3.99
CA LEU A 50 -4.46 -18.97 -3.38
C LEU A 50 -3.56 -20.21 -3.45
N LEU A 51 -2.87 -20.43 -4.57
CA LEU A 51 -1.95 -21.55 -4.75
C LEU A 51 -0.71 -21.41 -3.87
N VAL A 52 -0.09 -20.23 -3.83
CA VAL A 52 1.05 -19.93 -2.96
C VAL A 52 0.61 -19.97 -1.50
N GLY A 53 -0.58 -19.46 -1.19
CA GLY A 53 -1.12 -19.45 0.16
C GLY A 53 -1.41 -20.84 0.71
N ARG A 54 -1.81 -21.78 -0.15
CA ARG A 54 -1.95 -23.19 0.22
C ARG A 54 -0.63 -23.81 0.71
N TYR A 55 0.52 -23.33 0.26
CA TYR A 55 1.85 -23.86 0.62
C TYR A 55 2.60 -23.01 1.67
N PHE A 56 2.48 -21.68 1.64
CA PHE A 56 3.26 -20.75 2.47
C PHE A 56 2.45 -20.03 3.56
N LEU A 57 1.12 -19.96 3.43
CA LEU A 57 0.25 -19.17 4.32
C LEU A 57 -0.59 -20.07 5.24
N VAL A 58 -0.03 -21.22 5.64
CA VAL A 58 -0.68 -22.16 6.58
C VAL A 58 -1.02 -21.47 7.91
N ASP A 59 -0.19 -20.52 8.33
CA ASP A 59 -0.48 -19.63 9.45
C ASP A 59 -1.11 -18.30 8.96
N ILE A 60 -2.35 -18.04 9.38
CA ILE A 60 -3.10 -16.79 9.08
C ILE A 60 -2.33 -15.53 9.49
N SER A 61 -1.47 -15.64 10.51
CA SER A 61 -0.64 -14.54 11.00
C SER A 61 0.39 -14.10 9.94
N THR A 62 0.99 -15.04 9.22
CA THR A 62 1.95 -14.75 8.15
C THR A 62 1.27 -14.00 6.99
N PHE A 63 0.01 -14.32 6.69
CA PHE A 63 -0.78 -13.59 5.70
C PHE A 63 -1.01 -12.14 6.10
N PHE A 64 -1.40 -11.89 7.35
CA PHE A 64 -1.58 -10.52 7.84
C PHE A 64 -0.27 -9.73 7.86
N HIS A 65 0.86 -10.36 8.22
CA HIS A 65 2.16 -9.68 8.17
C HIS A 65 2.57 -9.31 6.75
N LEU A 66 2.44 -10.24 5.80
CA LEU A 66 2.80 -10.00 4.40
C LEU A 66 1.94 -8.90 3.77
N THR A 67 0.63 -8.97 3.95
CA THR A 67 -0.31 -7.95 3.43
C THR A 67 -0.12 -6.60 4.12
N THR A 68 0.18 -6.57 5.42
CA THR A 68 0.50 -5.32 6.13
C THR A 68 1.75 -4.67 5.53
N ILE A 69 2.82 -5.44 5.31
CA ILE A 69 4.04 -4.92 4.69
C ILE A 69 3.72 -4.36 3.30
N PHE A 70 2.96 -5.10 2.48
CA PHE A 70 2.56 -4.66 1.14
C PHE A 70 1.76 -3.35 1.16
N ILE A 71 0.78 -3.21 2.06
CA ILE A 71 -0.02 -1.99 2.20
C ILE A 71 0.84 -0.79 2.66
N LEU A 72 1.83 -1.00 3.53
CA LEU A 72 2.76 0.06 3.95
C LEU A 72 3.59 0.57 2.76
N PHE A 73 4.03 -0.30 1.85
CA PHE A 73 4.74 0.12 0.64
C PHE A 73 3.86 0.98 -0.28
N ILE A 74 2.61 0.57 -0.52
CA ILE A 74 1.66 1.34 -1.33
C ILE A 74 1.38 2.70 -0.67
N ALA A 75 1.15 2.72 0.65
CA ALA A 75 0.90 3.93 1.39
C ALA A 75 2.09 4.91 1.35
N ALA A 76 3.34 4.42 1.36
CA ALA A 76 4.52 5.25 1.14
C ALA A 76 4.48 5.94 -0.25
N GLY A 77 4.10 5.18 -1.28
CA GLY A 77 3.99 5.70 -2.65
C GLY A 77 2.91 6.77 -2.78
N LEU A 78 1.74 6.54 -2.16
CA LEU A 78 0.63 7.49 -2.14
C LEU A 78 0.96 8.76 -1.34
N ALA A 79 1.67 8.66 -0.21
CA ALA A 79 2.08 9.81 0.59
C ALA A 79 2.99 10.76 -0.19
N ARG A 80 3.97 10.22 -0.92
CA ARG A 80 4.82 11.02 -1.83
C ARG A 80 3.98 11.66 -2.94
N TYR A 81 3.09 10.88 -3.57
CA TYR A 81 2.25 11.37 -4.66
C TYR A 81 1.36 12.54 -4.22
N PHE A 82 0.78 12.49 -3.02
CA PHE A 82 0.02 13.59 -2.45
C PHE A 82 0.84 14.89 -2.35
N ILE A 83 2.10 14.79 -1.92
CA ILE A 83 2.99 15.96 -1.81
C ILE A 83 3.38 16.49 -3.17
N HIS A 84 3.67 15.60 -4.13
CA HIS A 84 3.95 15.99 -5.50
C HIS A 84 2.82 16.84 -6.10
N GLU A 85 1.57 16.36 -5.99
CA GLU A 85 0.38 17.09 -6.45
C GLU A 85 0.17 18.38 -5.65
N PHE A 86 0.43 18.37 -4.33
CA PHE A 86 0.34 19.57 -3.50
C PHE A 86 1.38 20.63 -3.90
N GLU A 87 2.58 20.22 -4.28
CA GLU A 87 3.63 21.10 -4.79
C GLU A 87 3.26 21.67 -6.17
N GLU A 88 2.72 20.86 -7.08
CA GLU A 88 2.26 21.33 -8.39
C GLU A 88 1.15 22.38 -8.27
N LEU A 89 0.22 22.21 -7.31
CA LEU A 89 -0.81 23.20 -7.00
C LEU A 89 -0.22 24.50 -6.44
N GLY A 90 0.86 24.41 -5.67
CA GLY A 90 1.60 25.55 -5.12
C GLY A 90 2.52 26.25 -6.12
N GLU A 91 2.97 25.53 -7.16
CA GLU A 91 3.95 25.99 -8.15
C GLU A 91 3.49 27.25 -8.89
N VAL A 92 2.19 27.35 -9.19
CA VAL A 92 1.57 28.52 -9.84
C VAL A 92 1.80 29.79 -9.01
N ARG A 93 1.77 29.68 -7.67
CA ARG A 93 1.97 30.80 -6.74
C ARG A 93 3.46 31.01 -6.41
N ALA A 94 4.25 29.94 -6.37
CA ALA A 94 5.69 29.98 -6.08
C ALA A 94 6.53 30.58 -7.23
N LYS A 95 6.16 30.34 -8.50
CA LYS A 95 6.83 30.95 -9.68
C LYS A 95 6.77 32.48 -9.70
N THR A 96 5.76 33.08 -9.08
CA THR A 96 5.62 34.55 -8.97
C THR A 96 6.53 35.16 -7.88
N THR A 97 6.95 34.37 -6.89
CA THR A 97 7.66 34.86 -5.67
C THR A 97 9.17 34.54 -5.66
N ASN A 98 9.66 33.74 -6.61
CA ASN A 98 11.08 33.35 -6.74
C ASN A 98 11.66 32.65 -5.49
N ASP A 99 10.89 31.72 -4.90
CA ASP A 99 11.36 30.85 -3.81
C ASP A 99 11.99 29.57 -4.38
N PRO A 100 13.33 29.36 -4.30
CA PRO A 100 14.02 28.41 -5.17
C PRO A 100 14.48 27.10 -4.50
N ILE A 101 14.00 26.79 -3.29
CA ILE A 101 14.51 25.63 -2.52
C ILE A 101 13.57 24.42 -2.57
N ILE A 102 12.26 24.63 -2.66
CA ILE A 102 11.28 23.54 -2.50
C ILE A 102 11.06 22.77 -3.82
N LEU A 103 11.12 23.48 -4.96
CA LEU A 103 10.78 22.93 -6.29
C LEU A 103 11.97 22.34 -7.08
N ARG A 104 13.18 22.29 -6.51
CA ARG A 104 14.35 21.75 -7.23
C ARG A 104 14.33 20.21 -7.24
N PRO A 105 14.39 19.56 -8.41
CA PRO A 105 14.63 18.13 -8.50
C PRO A 105 15.99 17.79 -7.86
N LEU A 106 16.03 16.82 -6.95
CA LEU A 106 17.27 16.42 -6.26
C LEU A 106 18.22 15.63 -7.16
N TYR A 107 17.66 14.81 -8.04
CA TYR A 107 18.40 13.95 -8.96
C TYR A 107 17.61 13.75 -10.24
N ASP A 108 18.32 13.50 -11.36
CA ASP A 108 17.72 13.11 -12.63
C ASP A 108 18.14 11.67 -12.96
N LEU A 109 17.24 10.72 -12.74
CA LEU A 109 17.42 9.30 -13.08
C LEU A 109 16.85 8.95 -14.46
N THR A 110 16.47 9.94 -15.27
CA THR A 110 15.83 9.73 -16.57
C THR A 110 16.73 8.94 -17.54
N ALA A 111 18.05 9.01 -17.38
CA ALA A 111 19.02 8.34 -18.24
C ALA A 111 19.57 7.00 -17.68
N SER A 112 19.25 6.62 -16.44
CA SER A 112 19.99 5.54 -15.75
C SER A 112 19.49 4.12 -16.04
N TRP A 113 18.26 3.92 -16.54
CA TRP A 113 17.64 2.59 -16.59
C TRP A 113 17.02 2.20 -17.95
N GLY A 114 17.57 2.64 -19.07
CA GLY A 114 17.19 2.13 -20.41
C GLY A 114 15.72 2.36 -20.86
N PRO A 115 15.32 1.89 -22.06
CA PRO A 115 14.06 2.30 -22.70
C PRO A 115 12.77 1.76 -22.05
N GLY A 116 12.87 0.76 -21.17
CA GLY A 116 11.72 0.07 -20.56
C GLY A 116 11.33 0.55 -19.15
N TRP A 117 12.11 1.46 -18.57
CA TRP A 117 11.91 2.00 -17.21
C TRP A 117 11.37 3.42 -17.21
N SER A 118 10.88 3.93 -18.33
CA SER A 118 10.24 5.25 -18.39
C SER A 118 9.01 5.30 -17.47
N GLN A 119 8.89 6.36 -16.66
CA GLN A 119 7.76 6.63 -15.78
C GLN A 119 6.38 6.51 -16.45
N ASN A 120 6.30 6.70 -17.77
CA ASN A 120 5.06 6.67 -18.54
C ASN A 120 4.92 5.42 -19.43
N SER A 121 5.86 4.47 -19.42
CA SER A 121 5.73 3.24 -20.23
C SER A 121 6.34 1.99 -19.60
N GLY A 122 5.70 0.85 -19.84
CA GLY A 122 6.19 -0.47 -19.41
C GLY A 122 6.25 -0.64 -17.89
N TRP A 123 7.40 -1.11 -17.40
CA TRP A 123 7.58 -1.47 -15.99
C TRP A 123 7.74 -0.25 -15.07
N GLY A 124 8.21 0.88 -15.59
CA GLY A 124 8.38 2.12 -14.84
C GLY A 124 7.05 2.72 -14.36
N ALA A 125 6.01 2.63 -15.17
CA ALA A 125 4.66 3.06 -14.80
C ALA A 125 4.05 2.20 -13.68
N ILE A 126 4.29 0.88 -13.72
CA ILE A 126 3.84 -0.06 -12.69
C ILE A 126 4.59 0.20 -11.37
N ALA A 127 5.90 0.42 -11.42
CA ALA A 127 6.71 0.75 -10.24
C ALA A 127 6.32 2.13 -9.65
N LYS A 128 5.99 3.11 -10.51
CA LYS A 128 5.43 4.39 -10.08
C LYS A 128 4.11 4.19 -9.34
N ALA A 129 3.21 3.36 -9.86
CA ALA A 129 1.90 3.09 -9.27
C ALA A 129 2.00 2.29 -7.96
N LEU A 130 2.85 1.26 -7.89
CA LEU A 130 2.94 0.36 -6.73
C LEU A 130 3.82 0.89 -5.60
N VAL A 131 4.96 1.51 -5.93
CA VAL A 131 6.01 1.87 -4.96
C VAL A 131 6.20 3.39 -4.88
N GLY A 132 5.59 4.15 -5.80
CA GLY A 132 5.79 5.59 -5.88
C GLY A 132 7.11 5.98 -6.56
N TYR A 133 7.69 5.13 -7.42
CA TYR A 133 8.93 5.43 -8.14
C TYR A 133 8.85 6.73 -8.94
N THR A 134 9.91 7.56 -8.87
CA THR A 134 10.01 8.78 -9.66
C THR A 134 11.42 9.13 -10.08
N HIS A 135 11.59 9.58 -11.34
CA HIS A 135 12.90 9.93 -11.91
C HIS A 135 13.44 11.30 -11.49
N LYS A 136 12.57 12.18 -10.98
CA LYS A 136 12.87 13.57 -10.62
C LYS A 136 12.14 14.01 -9.33
N PRO A 137 12.38 13.40 -8.17
CA PRO A 137 11.69 13.80 -6.96
C PRO A 137 12.24 15.13 -6.45
N THR A 138 11.35 15.96 -5.93
CA THR A 138 11.69 17.18 -5.21
C THR A 138 12.26 16.85 -3.83
N MET A 139 12.88 17.85 -3.19
CA MET A 139 13.47 17.68 -1.85
C MET A 139 12.42 17.27 -0.82
N LEU A 140 11.22 17.83 -0.94
CA LEU A 140 10.12 17.58 -0.02
C LEU A 140 9.50 16.19 -0.23
N GLU A 141 9.37 15.75 -1.48
CA GLU A 141 8.94 14.39 -1.80
C GLU A 141 9.89 13.34 -1.21
N GLY A 142 11.20 13.55 -1.37
CA GLY A 142 12.21 12.66 -0.80
C GLY A 142 12.18 12.66 0.72
N LEU A 143 12.06 13.84 1.35
CA LEU A 143 12.01 13.98 2.79
C LEU A 143 10.74 13.38 3.41
N CYS A 144 9.60 13.50 2.73
CA CYS A 144 8.38 12.82 3.16
C CYS A 144 8.48 11.31 3.02
N TRP A 145 9.01 10.81 1.91
CA TRP A 145 9.18 9.37 1.74
C TRP A 145 10.10 8.78 2.81
N LEU A 146 11.21 9.46 3.13
CA LEU A 146 12.09 9.08 4.23
C LEU A 146 11.41 9.20 5.60
N GLY A 147 10.71 10.31 5.86
CA GLY A 147 9.99 10.54 7.12
C GLY A 147 8.87 9.52 7.36
N TYR A 148 8.21 9.06 6.29
CA TYR A 148 7.21 7.99 6.35
C TYR A 148 7.84 6.68 6.84
N TRP A 149 8.97 6.28 6.25
CA TRP A 149 9.70 5.08 6.68
C TRP A 149 10.29 5.21 8.08
N GLU A 150 10.83 6.38 8.43
CA GLU A 150 11.34 6.66 9.76
C GLU A 150 10.24 6.52 10.83
N LEU A 151 9.05 7.06 10.57
CA LEU A 151 7.89 6.92 11.45
C LEU A 151 7.47 5.45 11.58
N ILE A 152 7.41 4.69 10.48
CA ILE A 152 7.06 3.26 10.54
C ILE A 152 8.07 2.50 11.38
N ILE A 153 9.37 2.69 11.12
CA ILE A 153 10.44 2.01 11.85
C ILE A 153 10.36 2.38 13.34
N MET A 154 10.15 3.66 13.65
CA MET A 154 9.94 4.12 15.03
C MET A 154 8.75 3.40 15.69
N VAL A 155 7.59 3.35 15.04
CA VAL A 155 6.41 2.66 15.57
C VAL A 155 6.67 1.16 15.74
N MET A 156 7.30 0.51 14.77
CA MET A 156 7.65 -0.91 14.85
C MET A 156 8.62 -1.19 15.99
N LEU A 157 9.64 -0.37 16.20
CA LEU A 157 10.58 -0.48 17.33
C LEU A 157 9.88 -0.28 18.67
N LEU A 158 8.95 0.69 18.76
CA LEU A 158 8.14 0.91 19.97
C LEU A 158 7.23 -0.28 20.27
N ARG A 159 6.64 -0.91 19.25
CA ARG A 159 5.83 -2.13 19.43
C ARG A 159 6.69 -3.35 19.75
N TYR A 160 7.92 -3.41 19.25
CA TYR A 160 8.87 -4.48 19.53
C TYR A 160 9.28 -4.45 21.00
N LYS A 161 9.60 -3.25 21.53
CA LYS A 161 9.94 -3.05 22.94
C LYS A 161 8.79 -3.38 23.91
N ARG A 162 7.54 -3.31 23.48
CA ARG A 162 6.36 -3.68 24.30
C ARG A 162 6.08 -5.18 24.33
N GLY A 163 6.84 -6.01 23.61
CA GLY A 163 6.68 -7.47 23.63
C GLY A 163 5.42 -8.00 22.95
N THR A 164 4.63 -7.15 22.29
CA THR A 164 3.32 -7.51 21.71
C THR A 164 3.37 -8.02 20.28
N LEU A 165 4.55 -8.06 19.65
CA LEU A 165 4.67 -8.32 18.20
C LEU A 165 4.39 -9.78 17.80
N PHE A 166 4.61 -10.73 18.71
CA PHE A 166 4.40 -12.16 18.46
C PHE A 166 3.64 -12.85 19.60
N SER A 167 2.76 -12.13 20.29
CA SER A 167 1.92 -12.77 21.32
C SER A 167 0.95 -13.74 20.63
N LYS A 168 1.38 -15.01 20.50
CA LYS A 168 0.49 -16.13 20.19
C LYS A 168 -0.57 -16.13 21.29
N TYR A 169 -1.79 -15.78 20.92
CA TYR A 169 -2.94 -15.97 21.80
C TYR A 169 -3.03 -17.47 22.10
N VAL A 170 -2.62 -17.88 23.30
CA VAL A 170 -2.78 -19.26 23.78
C VAL A 170 -4.24 -19.40 24.22
N ALA A 171 -5.14 -19.57 23.25
CA ALA A 171 -6.49 -20.04 23.51
C ALA A 171 -6.40 -21.55 23.77
N GLY A 172 -6.33 -21.97 25.04
CA GLY A 172 -6.32 -23.40 25.34
C GLY A 172 -5.89 -23.82 26.74
N ARG A 173 -6.29 -23.11 27.81
CA ARG A 173 -6.04 -23.58 29.19
C ARG A 173 -7.21 -23.48 30.17
N GLU A 174 -8.45 -23.30 29.70
CA GLU A 174 -9.61 -23.27 30.60
C GLU A 174 -10.56 -24.49 30.49
N GLU A 175 -10.47 -25.32 29.44
CA GLU A 175 -11.34 -26.50 29.32
C GLU A 175 -10.81 -27.77 30.01
N SER A 176 -9.53 -27.83 30.42
CA SER A 176 -8.98 -29.03 31.08
C SER A 176 -9.19 -29.06 32.60
N SER A 177 -9.76 -28.02 33.21
CA SER A 177 -10.03 -27.97 34.66
C SER A 177 -11.47 -28.31 35.03
N SER A 178 -12.40 -28.36 34.08
CA SER A 178 -13.81 -28.69 34.36
C SER A 178 -14.12 -30.20 34.30
N SER A 179 -13.30 -31.01 33.62
CA SER A 179 -13.52 -32.46 33.48
C SER A 179 -12.86 -33.31 34.58
N VAL A 180 -12.05 -32.72 35.47
CA VAL A 180 -11.37 -33.44 36.56
C VAL A 180 -12.16 -33.39 37.88
N GLY A 181 -13.19 -32.54 37.99
CA GLY A 181 -13.96 -32.34 39.22
C GLY A 181 -15.24 -33.18 39.39
N SER A 182 -15.72 -33.88 38.37
CA SER A 182 -17.05 -34.53 38.38
C SER A 182 -17.02 -36.06 38.59
N GLY A 183 -15.91 -36.60 39.15
CA GLY A 183 -15.68 -38.05 39.29
C GLY A 183 -15.39 -38.54 40.70
N ARG A 184 -15.71 -37.76 41.73
CA ARG A 184 -15.63 -38.18 43.14
C ARG A 184 -16.73 -37.51 43.93
N GLU A 185 -17.86 -38.19 44.05
CA GLU A 185 -18.68 -38.19 45.25
C GLU A 185 -19.61 -39.40 45.12
N GLU A 186 -19.37 -40.35 46.03
CA GLU A 186 -20.11 -41.59 46.25
C GLU A 186 -21.44 -41.31 46.96
#